data_AF-A0A562JIV3-F1
#
_entry.id   AF-A0A562JIV3-F1
#
_cell.length_a   1.000
_cell.length_b   1.000
_cell.length_c   1.000
_cell.angle_alpha   90.00
_cell.angle_beta   90.00
_cell.angle_gamma   90.00
#
_symmetry.space_group_name_H-M   'P 1'
#
loop_
_entity.id
_entity.type
_entity.pdbx_description
1 polymer ?
#
loop_
_entity_poly.entity_id
_entity_poly.type
_entity_poly.pdbx_seq_one_letter_code
_entity_poly.pdbx_strand_id
1 'polypeptide(L)'
;MHTQEVKAHSVVFATVFRPSRPGGSWLEKAIEKFGLPCANCGYPIVSQSLEWCPHLYVTGPLAELGIGPIIRNISGARQAAERIVRSV
;
A
#
# COMPACT_ATOMS: atom_id res chain seq x y z
N MET A 1 23.24 3.32 -22.11
CA MET A 1 22.95 2.03 -21.45
C MET A 1 23.74 0.96 -22.19
N HIS A 2 24.62 0.23 -21.50
CA HIS A 2 25.31 -0.91 -22.09
C HIS A 2 24.49 -2.16 -21.82
N THR A 3 23.95 -2.75 -22.88
CA THR A 3 23.23 -4.01 -22.83
C THR A 3 24.27 -5.14 -22.83
N GLN A 4 24.10 -6.12 -21.94
CA GLN A 4 24.90 -7.34 -21.90
C GLN A 4 23.98 -8.56 -21.99
N GLU A 5 24.48 -9.61 -22.64
CA GLU A 5 23.75 -10.86 -22.84
C GLU A 5 24.34 -11.98 -21.95
N VAL A 6 23.47 -12.85 -21.44
CA VAL A 6 23.83 -14.02 -20.64
C VAL A 6 23.12 -15.25 -21.21
N LYS A 7 23.87 -16.33 -21.43
CA LYS A 7 23.29 -17.64 -21.78
C LYS A 7 22.84 -18.35 -20.51
N ALA A 8 21.58 -18.76 -20.45
CA ALA A 8 21.02 -19.54 -19.36
C ALA A 8 20.03 -20.57 -19.89
N HIS A 9 19.90 -21.73 -19.22
CA HIS A 9 18.90 -22.74 -19.56
C HIS A 9 17.48 -22.32 -19.16
N SER A 10 17.33 -21.53 -18.10
CA SER A 10 16.05 -20.99 -17.64
C SER A 10 16.29 -19.70 -16.85
N VAL A 11 15.32 -18.78 -16.91
CA VAL A 11 15.34 -17.52 -16.18
C VAL A 11 14.07 -17.43 -15.33
N VAL A 12 14.23 -17.15 -14.04
CA VAL A 12 13.11 -16.97 -13.10
C VAL A 12 13.11 -15.53 -12.60
N PHE A 13 11.99 -14.83 -12.79
CA PHE A 13 11.81 -13.45 -12.34
C PHE A 13 11.23 -13.43 -10.92
N ALA A 14 12.11 -13.36 -9.92
CA ALA A 14 11.74 -13.18 -8.51
C ALA A 14 11.62 -11.70 -8.12
N THR A 15 11.12 -10.85 -9.02
CA THR A 15 11.15 -9.37 -8.90
C THR A 15 10.04 -8.78 -8.01
N VAL A 16 9.36 -9.61 -7.22
CA VAL A 16 8.33 -9.20 -6.26
C VAL A 16 7.19 -8.42 -6.97
N PHE A 17 6.45 -7.60 -6.24
CA PHE A 17 5.24 -6.91 -6.67
C PHE A 17 5.53 -5.62 -7.43
N ARG A 18 4.57 -5.21 -8.26
CA ARG A 18 4.61 -3.90 -8.92
C ARG A 18 4.45 -2.77 -7.89
N PRO A 19 5.18 -1.65 -8.06
CA PRO A 19 5.08 -0.49 -7.17
C PRO A 19 3.85 0.36 -7.52
N SER A 20 2.65 -0.18 -7.33
CA SER A 20 1.38 0.51 -7.57
C SER A 20 0.44 0.35 -6.40
N ARG A 21 -0.40 1.37 -6.15
CA ARG A 21 -1.45 1.29 -5.14
C ARG A 21 -2.40 0.14 -5.47
N PRO A 22 -2.70 -0.78 -4.52
CA PRO A 22 -3.64 -1.87 -4.76
C PRO A 22 -5.09 -1.35 -4.82
N GLY A 23 -6.00 -2.18 -5.31
CA GLY A 23 -7.45 -1.92 -5.30
C GLY A 23 -8.05 -1.67 -6.69
N GLY A 24 -7.26 -1.23 -7.68
CA GLY A 24 -7.73 -1.07 -9.06
C GLY A 24 -9.00 -0.21 -9.19
N SER A 25 -9.80 -0.51 -10.21
CA SER A 25 -10.90 0.36 -10.65
C SER A 25 -12.03 0.53 -9.64
N TRP A 26 -12.31 -0.46 -8.79
CA TRP A 26 -13.36 -0.33 -7.77
C TRP A 26 -12.96 0.69 -6.71
N LEU A 27 -11.68 0.68 -6.30
CA LEU A 27 -11.18 1.59 -5.27
C LEU A 27 -11.02 3.00 -5.81
N GLU A 28 -10.62 3.16 -7.08
CA GLU A 28 -10.63 4.46 -7.78
C GLU A 28 -12.03 5.09 -7.76
N LYS A 29 -13.06 4.33 -8.15
CA LYS A 29 -14.46 4.80 -8.10
C LYS A 29 -14.90 5.15 -6.68
N ALA A 30 -14.47 4.39 -5.67
CA ALA A 30 -14.77 4.69 -4.28
C ALA A 30 -14.08 5.98 -3.81
N ILE A 31 -12.81 6.16 -4.14
CA ILE A 31 -12.05 7.39 -3.83
C ILE A 31 -12.76 8.61 -4.42
N GLU A 32 -13.11 8.55 -5.70
CA GLU A 32 -13.80 9.65 -6.38
C GLU A 32 -15.19 9.91 -5.79
N LYS A 33 -15.98 8.85 -5.60
CA LYS A 33 -17.37 8.96 -5.11
C LYS A 33 -17.44 9.53 -3.69
N PHE A 34 -16.51 9.15 -2.82
CA PHE A 34 -16.52 9.54 -1.40
C PHE A 34 -15.53 10.66 -1.08
N GLY A 35 -14.81 11.19 -2.08
CA GLY A 35 -13.82 12.25 -1.88
C GLY A 35 -12.69 11.85 -0.93
N LEU A 36 -12.24 10.59 -0.99
CA LEU A 36 -11.25 10.08 -0.05
C LEU A 36 -9.89 10.76 -0.28
N PRO A 37 -9.21 11.25 0.77
CA PRO A 37 -7.99 12.03 0.61
C PRO A 37 -6.82 11.14 0.18
N CYS A 38 -6.18 11.49 -0.92
CA CYS A 38 -4.99 10.82 -1.43
C CYS A 38 -3.85 11.81 -1.64
N ALA A 39 -2.62 11.32 -1.47
CA ALA A 39 -1.41 12.04 -1.88
C ALA A 39 -1.30 12.07 -3.41
N ASN A 40 -0.39 12.90 -3.93
CA ASN A 40 -0.18 13.03 -5.39
C ASN A 40 0.21 11.69 -6.07
N CYS A 41 0.76 10.73 -5.33
CA CYS A 41 1.07 9.38 -5.81
C CYS A 41 -0.15 8.42 -5.80
N GLY A 42 -1.33 8.92 -5.42
CA GLY A 42 -2.59 8.18 -5.35
C GLY A 42 -2.81 7.40 -4.05
N TYR A 43 -1.82 7.28 -3.16
CA TYR A 43 -1.96 6.55 -1.88
C TYR A 43 -2.77 7.34 -0.84
N PRO A 44 -3.51 6.65 0.06
CA PRO A 44 -4.27 7.28 1.12
C PRO A 44 -3.45 8.24 1.98
N ILE A 45 -4.02 9.40 2.30
CA ILE A 45 -3.57 10.25 3.41
C ILE A 45 -4.41 9.84 4.62
N VAL A 46 -3.75 9.37 5.67
CA VAL A 46 -4.40 8.77 6.84
C VAL A 46 -3.99 9.46 8.12
N SER A 47 -4.83 9.34 9.15
CA SER A 47 -4.49 9.77 10.51
C SER A 47 -3.39 8.91 11.14
N GLN A 48 -2.94 9.28 12.35
CA GLN A 48 -2.00 8.47 13.12
C GLN A 48 -2.52 7.06 13.45
N SER A 49 -3.85 6.90 13.54
CA SER A 49 -4.51 5.61 13.77
C SER A 49 -4.80 4.83 12.47
N LEU A 50 -4.33 5.34 11.32
CA LEU A 50 -4.57 4.79 9.98
C LEU A 50 -6.01 4.91 9.50
N GLU A 51 -6.76 5.83 10.08
CA GLU A 51 -8.10 6.18 9.61
C GLU A 51 -7.98 7.03 8.34
N TRP A 52 -8.61 6.58 7.26
CA TRP A 52 -8.61 7.26 5.96
C TRP A 52 -9.77 8.26 5.86
N CYS A 53 -10.93 7.86 6.35
CA CYS A 53 -12.08 8.72 6.61
C CYS A 53 -12.84 8.16 7.83
N PRO A 54 -13.84 8.87 8.40
CA PRO A 54 -14.52 8.42 9.61
C PRO A 54 -14.96 6.95 9.54
N HIS A 55 -14.49 6.15 10.49
CA HIS A 55 -14.73 4.72 10.65
C HIS A 55 -14.20 3.81 9.51
N LEU A 56 -13.36 4.32 8.62
CA LEU A 56 -12.69 3.55 7.57
C LEU A 56 -11.17 3.57 7.80
N TYR A 57 -10.63 2.42 8.19
CA TYR A 57 -9.19 2.24 8.43
C TYR A 57 -8.53 1.49 7.28
N VAL A 58 -7.24 1.75 7.06
CA VAL A 58 -6.44 1.06 6.05
C VAL A 58 -5.25 0.32 6.65
N THR A 59 -4.84 -0.75 5.98
CA THR A 59 -3.68 -1.56 6.31
C THR A 59 -3.04 -2.12 5.04
N GLY A 60 -1.93 -2.84 5.17
CA GLY A 60 -1.16 -3.33 4.03
C GLY A 60 -0.62 -2.16 3.18
N PRO A 61 -0.42 -2.35 1.87
CA PRO A 61 0.17 -1.31 1.03
C PRO A 61 -0.59 0.03 1.06
N LEU A 62 -1.90 0.04 1.34
CA LEU A 62 -2.67 1.29 1.46
C LEU A 62 -2.24 2.18 2.63
N ALA A 63 -1.62 1.61 3.67
CA ALA A 63 -1.12 2.34 4.83
C ALA A 63 0.40 2.65 4.76
N GLU A 64 1.06 2.39 3.61
CA GLU A 64 2.51 2.50 3.46
C GLU A 64 3.05 3.90 3.71
N LEU A 65 2.31 4.96 3.36
CA LEU A 65 2.75 6.33 3.67
C LEU A 65 2.77 6.63 5.18
N GLY A 66 1.95 5.95 5.99
CA GLY A 66 1.83 6.18 7.43
C GLY A 66 2.70 5.26 8.30
N ILE A 67 3.03 4.05 7.82
CA ILE A 67 3.85 3.06 8.55
C ILE A 67 5.23 2.86 7.92
N GLY A 68 5.35 3.09 6.62
CA GLY A 68 6.54 2.74 5.84
C GLY A 68 6.50 1.32 5.27
N PRO A 69 7.59 0.88 4.63
CA PRO A 69 7.62 -0.31 3.76
C PRO A 69 7.34 -1.62 4.49
N ILE A 70 7.52 -1.66 5.81
CA ILE A 70 7.26 -2.86 6.62
C ILE A 70 5.79 -3.28 6.63
N ILE A 71 4.87 -2.37 6.26
CA ILE A 71 3.43 -2.64 6.23
C ILE A 71 3.04 -3.80 5.30
N ARG A 72 3.93 -4.17 4.38
CA ARG A 72 3.74 -5.26 3.42
C ARG A 72 4.02 -6.66 4.01
N ASN A 73 4.41 -6.75 5.30
CA ASN A 73 4.68 -8.02 5.98
C ASN A 73 3.87 -8.17 7.29
N ILE A 74 4.03 -9.33 7.94
CA ILE A 74 3.29 -9.69 9.17
C ILE A 74 3.61 -8.73 10.33
N SER A 75 4.85 -8.28 10.45
CA SER A 75 5.24 -7.32 11.50
C SER A 75 4.53 -5.97 11.31
N GLY A 76 4.47 -5.48 10.07
CA GLY A 76 3.74 -4.26 9.76
C GLY A 76 2.22 -4.40 9.94
N ALA A 77 1.65 -5.55 9.58
CA ALA A 77 0.24 -5.84 9.84
C ALA A 77 -0.09 -5.79 11.34
N ARG A 78 0.76 -6.37 12.20
CA ARG A 78 0.60 -6.29 13.66
C ARG A 78 0.69 -4.85 14.16
N GLN A 79 1.67 -4.09 13.69
CA GLN A 79 1.81 -2.68 14.08
C GLN A 79 0.59 -1.85 13.65
N ALA A 80 0.02 -2.12 12.47
CA ALA A 80 -1.20 -1.46 12.02
C ALA A 80 -2.39 -1.76 12.93
N ALA A 81 -2.58 -3.04 13.28
CA ALA A 81 -3.63 -3.46 14.21
C ALA A 81 -3.50 -2.76 15.57
N GLU A 82 -2.27 -2.68 16.12
CA GLU A 82 -1.98 -1.99 17.37
C GLU A 82 -2.31 -0.49 17.32
N ARG A 83 -2.16 0.17 16.16
CA ARG A 83 -2.54 1.59 15.99
C ARG A 83 -4.05 1.77 15.88
N ILE A 84 -4.71 0.93 15.08
CA ILE A 84 -6.16 1.02 14.84
C ILE A 84 -6.92 0.78 16.14
N VAL A 85 -6.60 -0.28 16.89
CA VAL A 85 -7.32 -0.66 18.12
C VAL A 85 -7.22 0.38 19.24
N ARG A 86 -6.20 1.26 19.21
CA ARG A 86 -6.07 2.35 20.20
C ARG A 86 -6.99 3.53 19.91
N SER A 87 -7.62 3.57 18.74
CA SER A 87 -8.53 4.64 18.31
C SER A 87 -10.00 4.25 18.27
N VAL A 88 -10.32 3.00 18.62
CA VAL A 88 -11.67 2.42 18.68
C VAL A 88 -12.02 2.16 20.14
#